data_AF-A0A1N7A657-F1
#
_entry.id   AF-A0A1N7A657-F1
#
_cell.length_a   1.000
_cell.length_b   1.000
_cell.length_c   1.000
_cell.angle_alpha   90.00
_cell.angle_beta   90.00
_cell.angle_gamma   90.00
#
_symmetry.space_group_name_H-M   'P 1'
#
loop_
_entity.id
_entity.type
_entity.pdbx_description
1 polymer ?
#
loop_
_entity_poly.entity_id
_entity_poly.type
_entity_poly.pdbx_seq_one_letter_code
_entity_poly.pdbx_strand_id
1 'polypeptide(L)'
;MQTGYVTTPFGRRPVTLALVASQKRATELRPGKSADKWKIYRDACDARTLLGVRDRALAVLSALLSFYPDNELREGANLIVFPSNAQLTARANGIAGTTLRENLVHLVEAGLIHRNDSPNGKRYARKDSNGAIETAYGFNLA
;
A
#
# COMPACT_ATOMS: atom_id res chain seq x y z
N MET A 1 -20.06 -1.70 14.80
CA MET A 1 -20.15 -1.06 13.47
C MET A 1 -18.88 -1.38 12.73
N GLN A 2 -18.93 -2.19 11.66
CA GLN A 2 -17.75 -2.44 10.82
C GLN A 2 -17.52 -1.20 9.96
N THR A 3 -16.54 -0.39 10.35
CA THR A 3 -16.01 0.71 9.54
C THR A 3 -15.20 0.08 8.41
N GLY A 4 -15.88 -0.33 7.33
CA GLY A 4 -15.21 -0.64 6.07
C GLY A 4 -14.42 0.60 5.63
N TYR A 5 -13.10 0.50 5.58
CA TYR A 5 -12.22 1.58 5.14
C TYR A 5 -12.40 1.77 3.62
N VAL A 6 -13.44 2.51 3.24
CA VAL A 6 -13.62 2.96 1.86
C VAL A 6 -12.79 4.23 1.67
N THR A 7 -11.63 4.11 1.04
CA THR A 7 -10.76 5.24 0.71
C THR A 7 -11.25 5.86 -0.60
N THR A 8 -11.69 7.12 -0.53
CA THR A 8 -12.02 7.91 -1.72
C THR A 8 -10.74 8.57 -2.24
N PRO A 9 -10.41 8.44 -3.53
CA PRO A 9 -9.25 9.10 -4.13
C PRO A 9 -9.27 10.61 -3.89
N PHE A 10 -8.14 11.18 -3.50
CA PHE A 10 -8.00 12.62 -3.35
C PHE A 10 -7.58 13.29 -4.68
N GLY A 11 -8.08 14.50 -4.93
CA GLY A 11 -7.73 15.30 -6.12
C GLY A 11 -8.50 14.92 -7.38
N ARG A 12 -7.83 14.91 -8.54
CA ARG A 12 -8.47 14.65 -9.86
C ARG A 12 -8.62 13.16 -10.21
N ARG A 13 -8.39 12.25 -9.27
CA ARG A 13 -8.45 10.81 -9.56
C ARG A 13 -9.91 10.35 -9.56
N PRO A 14 -10.40 9.73 -10.65
CA PRO A 14 -11.76 9.21 -10.69
C PRO A 14 -11.89 8.01 -9.75
N VAL A 15 -13.05 7.88 -9.11
CA VAL A 15 -13.43 6.66 -8.39
C VAL A 15 -13.83 5.62 -9.43
N THR A 16 -13.10 4.52 -9.52
CA THR A 16 -13.40 3.43 -10.47
C THR A 16 -14.10 2.27 -9.75
N LEU A 17 -14.95 1.53 -10.47
CA LEU A 17 -15.59 0.32 -9.91
C LEU A 17 -14.55 -0.73 -9.48
N ALA A 18 -13.44 -0.85 -10.23
CA ALA A 18 -12.33 -1.72 -9.89
C ALA A 18 -11.71 -1.39 -8.53
N LEU A 19 -11.59 -0.10 -8.21
CA LEU A 19 -11.10 0.37 -6.92
C LEU A 19 -12.06 0.00 -5.78
N VAL A 20 -13.37 0.19 -5.97
CA VAL A 20 -14.37 -0.19 -4.95
C VAL A 20 -14.41 -1.70 -4.76
N ALA A 21 -14.31 -2.47 -5.84
CA ALA A 21 -14.30 -3.92 -5.80
C ALA A 21 -13.05 -4.49 -5.12
N SER A 22 -11.86 -3.91 -5.37
CA SER A 22 -10.63 -4.33 -4.70
C SER A 22 -10.67 -4.02 -3.20
N GLN A 23 -11.19 -2.85 -2.82
CA GLN A 23 -11.36 -2.49 -1.41
C GLN A 23 -12.39 -3.38 -0.69
N LYS A 24 -13.47 -3.77 -1.36
CA LYS A 24 -14.43 -4.75 -0.81
C LYS A 24 -13.77 -6.12 -0.60
N ARG A 25 -13.03 -6.64 -1.58
CA ARG A 25 -12.31 -7.92 -1.42
C ARG A 25 -11.27 -7.86 -0.29
N ALA A 26 -10.59 -6.73 -0.12
CA ALA A 26 -9.66 -6.52 0.98
C ALA A 26 -10.36 -6.56 2.36
N THR A 27 -11.63 -6.13 2.43
CA THR A 27 -12.45 -6.15 3.65
C THR A 27 -13.12 -7.51 3.90
N GLU A 28 -13.29 -8.33 2.86
CA GLU A 28 -13.91 -9.67 2.91
C GLU A 28 -12.90 -10.80 3.18
N LEU A 29 -11.63 -10.48 3.46
CA LEU A 29 -10.64 -11.49 3.84
C LEU A 29 -11.07 -12.23 5.11
N ARG A 30 -10.80 -13.53 5.15
CA ARG A 30 -11.17 -14.35 6.31
C ARG A 30 -10.36 -13.93 7.53
N PRO A 31 -11.00 -13.81 8.71
CA PRO A 31 -10.32 -13.53 9.97
C PRO A 31 -9.13 -14.45 10.20
N GLY A 32 -7.95 -13.87 10.46
CA GLY A 32 -6.75 -14.63 10.82
C GLY A 32 -5.89 -15.12 9.66
N LYS A 33 -6.13 -14.65 8.44
CA LYS A 33 -5.19 -14.90 7.33
C LYS A 33 -3.89 -14.11 7.56
N SER A 34 -2.78 -14.83 7.65
CA SER A 34 -1.44 -14.25 7.65
C SER A 34 -0.71 -14.63 6.36
N ALA A 35 0.11 -13.73 5.85
CA ALA A 35 0.98 -13.99 4.72
C ALA A 35 2.37 -13.40 4.96
N ASP A 36 3.40 -14.17 4.63
CA ASP A 36 4.78 -13.68 4.67
C ASP A 36 5.00 -12.65 3.56
N LYS A 37 5.44 -11.44 3.94
CA LYS A 37 5.61 -10.32 3.00
C LYS A 37 6.62 -10.61 1.89
N TRP A 38 7.68 -11.35 2.19
CA TRP A 38 8.72 -11.68 1.21
C TRP A 38 8.30 -12.82 0.30
N LYS A 39 7.42 -13.72 0.76
CA LYS A 39 6.77 -14.71 -0.09
C LYS A 39 5.87 -14.01 -1.11
N ILE A 40 5.00 -13.09 -0.67
CA ILE A 40 4.16 -12.29 -1.58
C ILE A 40 5.03 -11.52 -2.60
N TYR A 41 6.12 -10.92 -2.14
CA TYR A 41 7.05 -10.21 -3.04
C TYR A 41 7.65 -11.15 -4.10
N ARG A 42 8.10 -12.34 -3.72
CA ARG A 42 8.61 -13.34 -4.68
C ARG A 42 7.53 -13.77 -5.67
N ASP A 43 6.33 -14.08 -5.19
CA ASP A 43 5.20 -14.45 -6.04
C ASP A 43 4.86 -13.33 -7.03
N ALA A 44 4.92 -12.06 -6.61
CA ALA A 44 4.72 -10.90 -7.48
C ALA A 44 5.85 -10.70 -8.50
N CYS A 45 7.10 -11.02 -8.13
CA CYS A 45 8.22 -11.03 -9.07
C CYS A 45 8.05 -12.12 -10.14
N ASP A 46 7.64 -13.32 -9.74
CA ASP A 46 7.43 -14.45 -10.64
C ASP A 46 6.25 -14.18 -11.58
N ALA A 47 5.18 -13.59 -11.05
CA ALA A 47 3.99 -13.21 -11.81
C ALA A 47 4.09 -11.85 -12.52
N ARG A 48 5.25 -11.19 -12.55
CA ARG A 48 5.39 -9.79 -13.01
C ARG A 48 4.79 -9.54 -14.39
N THR A 49 4.97 -10.48 -15.32
CA THR A 49 4.47 -10.39 -16.70
C THR A 49 2.94 -10.49 -16.74
N LEU A 50 2.36 -11.39 -15.94
CA LEU A 50 0.91 -11.58 -15.85
C LEU A 50 0.21 -10.39 -15.16
N LEU A 51 0.88 -9.81 -14.16
CA LEU A 51 0.42 -8.63 -13.43
C LEU A 51 0.68 -7.32 -14.20
N GLY A 52 1.41 -7.37 -15.32
CA GLY A 52 1.80 -6.20 -16.09
C GLY A 52 2.69 -5.22 -15.32
N VAL A 53 3.43 -5.67 -14.30
CA VAL A 53 4.27 -4.81 -13.44
C VAL A 53 5.72 -4.80 -13.88
N ARG A 54 6.34 -3.62 -13.78
CA ARG A 54 7.74 -3.39 -14.18
C ARG A 54 8.69 -3.67 -13.02
N ASP A 55 9.95 -4.00 -13.32
CA ASP A 55 10.97 -4.24 -12.29
C ASP A 55 11.17 -3.04 -11.34
N ARG A 56 11.05 -1.82 -11.88
CA ARG A 56 11.09 -0.60 -11.07
C ARG A 56 9.91 -0.50 -10.10
N ALA A 57 8.73 -1.02 -10.47
CA ALA A 57 7.57 -1.06 -9.58
C ALA A 57 7.78 -2.10 -8.48
N LEU A 58 8.35 -3.27 -8.81
CA LEU A 58 8.71 -4.28 -7.82
C LEU A 58 9.77 -3.77 -6.83
N ALA A 59 10.76 -3.00 -7.28
CA ALA A 59 11.72 -2.35 -6.38
C ALA A 59 11.06 -1.35 -5.42
N VAL A 60 10.00 -0.67 -5.85
CA VAL A 60 9.19 0.20 -4.97
C VAL A 60 8.37 -0.64 -4.00
N LEU A 61 7.80 -1.76 -4.44
CA LEU A 61 7.05 -2.68 -3.59
C LEU A 61 7.94 -3.26 -2.48
N SER A 62 9.14 -3.76 -2.80
CA SER A 62 10.08 -4.27 -1.79
C SER A 62 10.48 -3.18 -0.80
N ALA A 63 10.70 -1.96 -1.28
CA ALA A 63 10.98 -0.82 -0.43
C ALA A 63 9.81 -0.53 0.52
N LEU A 64 8.55 -0.56 0.06
CA LEU A 64 7.36 -0.40 0.91
C LEU A 64 7.28 -1.50 1.99
N LEU A 65 7.45 -2.76 1.61
CA LEU A 65 7.41 -3.90 2.54
C LEU A 65 8.50 -3.83 3.62
N SER A 66 9.64 -3.22 3.31
CA SER A 66 10.73 -3.03 4.27
C SER A 66 10.42 -2.00 5.38
N PHE A 67 9.40 -1.14 5.20
CA PHE A 67 8.95 -0.20 6.24
C PHE A 67 7.96 -0.82 7.21
N TYR A 68 7.40 -2.00 6.88
CA TYR A 68 6.57 -2.76 7.81
C TYR A 68 7.48 -3.60 8.72
N PRO A 69 7.41 -3.45 10.06
CA PRO A 69 8.36 -4.09 10.97
C PRO A 69 8.20 -5.62 11.00
N ASP A 70 6.97 -6.11 11.00
CA ASP A 70 6.71 -7.55 11.09
C ASP A 70 6.91 -8.24 9.74
N ASN A 71 7.22 -9.53 9.78
CA ASN A 71 7.39 -10.33 8.57
C ASN A 71 6.05 -10.87 8.03
N GLU A 72 5.05 -10.99 8.90
CA GLU A 72 3.71 -11.44 8.56
C GLU A 72 2.75 -10.26 8.40
N LEU A 73 2.11 -10.18 7.24
CA LEU A 73 0.95 -9.33 7.00
C LEU A 73 -0.27 -10.09 7.53
N ARG A 74 -0.80 -9.65 8.68
CA ARG A 74 -1.95 -10.27 9.35
C ARG A 74 -3.17 -9.38 9.20
N GLU A 75 -4.29 -9.97 8.81
CA GLU A 75 -5.57 -9.27 8.79
C GLU A 75 -5.98 -8.89 10.24
N GLY A 76 -6.34 -7.62 10.45
CA GLY A 76 -6.53 -7.01 11.78
C GLY A 76 -5.32 -6.24 12.34
N ALA A 77 -4.13 -6.37 11.74
CA ALA A 77 -2.99 -5.49 12.04
C ALA A 77 -3.07 -4.19 11.22
N ASN A 78 -2.42 -3.12 11.70
CA ASN A 78 -2.33 -1.87 10.94
C ASN A 78 -1.27 -2.01 9.83
N LEU A 79 -1.69 -2.50 8.66
CA LEU A 79 -0.84 -2.75 7.49
C LEU A 79 -0.49 -1.48 6.68
N ILE A 80 -0.69 -0.30 7.27
CA ILE A 80 -0.48 0.98 6.58
C ILE A 80 0.92 1.52 6.85
N VAL A 81 1.71 1.67 5.79
CA VAL A 81 3.04 2.29 5.83
C VAL A 81 3.03 3.71 5.27
N PHE A 82 3.76 4.62 5.89
CA PHE A 82 3.82 6.04 5.52
C PHE A 82 5.26 6.58 5.35
N PRO A 83 6.12 5.93 4.55
CA PRO A 83 7.48 6.42 4.34
C PRO A 83 7.49 7.75 3.57
N SER A 84 8.46 8.61 3.89
CA SER A 84 8.74 9.80 3.10
C SER A 84 9.25 9.41 1.71
N ASN A 85 9.03 10.25 0.69
CA ASN A 85 9.53 9.98 -0.66
C ASN A 85 11.06 9.82 -0.69
N ALA A 86 11.79 10.57 0.13
CA ALA A 86 13.25 10.47 0.24
C ALA A 86 13.69 9.09 0.75
N GLN A 87 13.06 8.59 1.83
CA GLN A 87 13.34 7.27 2.38
C GLN A 87 12.94 6.15 1.40
N LEU A 88 11.82 6.31 0.71
CA LEU A 88 11.35 5.34 -0.26
C LEU A 88 12.28 5.28 -1.48
N THR A 89 12.71 6.43 -2.00
CA THR A 89 13.73 6.52 -3.05
C THR A 89 15.05 5.88 -2.62
N ALA A 90 15.52 6.13 -1.39
CA ALA A 90 16.77 5.55 -0.89
C ALA A 90 16.73 4.01 -0.87
N ARG A 91 15.59 3.42 -0.48
CA ARG A 91 15.43 1.95 -0.46
C ARG A 91 15.06 1.34 -1.81
N ALA A 92 14.44 2.10 -2.71
CA ALA A 92 14.07 1.66 -4.05
C ALA A 92 15.20 1.91 -5.08
N ASN A 93 16.46 1.70 -4.70
CA ASN A 93 17.64 1.86 -5.57
C ASN A 93 17.82 3.28 -6.17
N GLY A 94 17.52 4.32 -5.40
CA GLY A 94 17.82 5.71 -5.80
C GLY A 94 16.94 6.26 -6.92
N ILE A 95 15.74 5.71 -7.12
CA ILE A 95 14.85 6.16 -8.20
C ILE A 95 14.42 7.63 -8.04
N ALA A 96 14.39 8.35 -9.17
CA ALA A 96 13.93 9.74 -9.19
C ALA A 96 12.49 9.87 -8.68
N GLY A 97 12.18 10.98 -8.01
CA GLY A 97 10.88 11.17 -7.36
C GLY A 97 9.69 11.17 -8.34
N THR A 98 9.86 11.58 -9.59
CA THR A 98 8.84 11.48 -10.65
C THR A 98 8.54 10.01 -10.96
N THR A 99 9.59 9.25 -11.28
CA THR A 99 9.53 7.81 -11.52
C THR A 99 8.94 7.04 -10.33
N LEU A 100 9.26 7.44 -9.09
CA LEU A 100 8.65 6.86 -7.89
C LEU A 100 7.12 7.03 -7.90
N ARG A 101 6.63 8.24 -8.19
CA ARG A 101 5.18 8.51 -8.22
C ARG A 101 4.47 7.72 -9.30
N GLU A 102 5.06 7.60 -10.48
CA GLU A 102 4.53 6.79 -11.59
C GLU A 102 4.46 5.31 -11.22
N ASN A 103 5.52 4.75 -10.63
CA ASN A 103 5.52 3.35 -10.20
C ASN A 103 4.51 3.09 -9.07
N LEU A 104 4.32 4.04 -8.16
CA LEU A 104 3.27 3.95 -7.14
C LEU A 104 1.86 3.99 -7.73
N VAL A 105 1.65 4.74 -8.82
CA VAL A 105 0.39 4.71 -9.57
C VAL A 105 0.19 3.33 -10.20
N HIS A 106 1.23 2.81 -10.85
CA HIS A 106 1.23 1.50 -11.50
C HIS A 106 0.93 0.35 -10.54
N LEU A 107 1.54 0.34 -9.34
CA LEU A 107 1.27 -0.66 -8.31
C LEU A 107 -0.18 -0.62 -7.80
N VAL A 108 -0.78 0.57 -7.72
CA VAL A 108 -2.18 0.73 -7.33
C VAL A 108 -3.12 0.24 -8.43
N GLU A 109 -2.81 0.54 -9.69
CA GLU A 109 -3.60 0.08 -10.84
C GLU A 109 -3.52 -1.44 -11.03
N ALA A 110 -2.37 -2.03 -10.73
CA ALA A 110 -2.18 -3.49 -10.67
C ALA A 110 -2.88 -4.15 -9.45
N GLY A 111 -3.40 -3.36 -8.50
CA GLY A 111 -4.06 -3.87 -7.30
C GLY A 111 -3.11 -4.51 -6.28
N LEU A 112 -1.79 -4.27 -6.37
CA LEU A 112 -0.80 -4.80 -5.44
C LEU A 112 -0.70 -4.00 -4.14
N ILE A 113 -1.08 -2.71 -4.19
CA ILE A 113 -1.15 -1.84 -3.01
C ILE A 113 -2.38 -0.96 -3.11
N HIS A 114 -2.97 -0.59 -1.98
CA HIS A 114 -4.03 0.39 -1.92
C HIS A 114 -3.50 1.71 -1.35
N ARG A 115 -3.94 2.85 -1.91
CA ARG A 115 -3.65 4.16 -1.28
C ARG A 115 -4.73 4.49 -0.27
N ASN A 116 -4.30 4.77 0.96
CA ASN A 116 -5.13 5.44 1.95
C ASN A 116 -4.77 6.92 1.95
N ASP A 117 -5.39 7.69 1.06
CA ASP A 117 -5.14 9.13 0.92
C ASP A 117 -5.75 9.89 2.11
N SER A 118 -5.01 10.86 2.65
CA SER A 118 -5.55 11.77 3.67
C SER A 118 -6.44 12.85 3.04
N PRO A 119 -7.32 13.50 3.83
CA PRO A 119 -8.14 14.63 3.37
C PRO A 119 -7.33 15.82 2.81
N ASN A 120 -6.03 15.89 3.09
CA ASN A 120 -5.13 16.95 2.63
C ASN A 120 -4.11 16.46 1.59
N GLY A 121 -4.21 15.21 1.11
CA GLY A 121 -3.28 14.61 0.15
C GLY A 121 -1.85 14.37 0.67
N LYS A 122 -1.59 14.56 1.97
CA LYS A 122 -0.30 14.28 2.62
C LYS A 122 -0.30 12.88 3.23
N ARG A 123 0.86 12.21 3.26
CA ARG A 123 1.05 10.92 3.93
C ARG A 123 1.49 11.18 5.37
N TYR A 124 0.65 10.86 6.35
CA TYR A 124 0.96 10.99 7.76
C TYR A 124 0.13 9.98 8.56
N ALA A 125 0.67 9.53 9.68
CA ALA A 125 -0.11 8.81 10.68
C ALA A 125 -0.53 9.80 11.78
N ARG A 126 -1.83 9.86 12.05
CA ARG A 126 -2.37 10.50 13.24
C ARG A 126 -2.30 9.49 14.38
N LYS A 127 -1.62 9.86 15.47
CA LYS A 127 -1.67 9.13 16.73
C LYS A 127 -2.77 9.74 17.59
N ASP A 128 -3.47 8.91 18.35
CA ASP A 128 -4.38 9.37 19.40
C ASP A 128 -3.58 10.01 20.55
N SER A 129 -4.29 10.61 21.51
CA SER A 129 -3.72 11.20 22.72
C SER A 129 -2.97 10.21 23.62
N ASN A 130 -3.12 8.90 23.40
CA ASN A 130 -2.42 7.82 24.11
C ASN A 130 -1.21 7.27 23.32
N GLY A 131 -0.89 7.85 22.16
CA GLY A 131 0.23 7.44 21.33
C GLY A 131 -0.02 6.25 20.41
N ALA A 132 -1.23 5.69 20.40
CA ALA A 132 -1.64 4.63 19.46
C ALA A 132 -1.96 5.24 18.09
N ILE A 133 -1.67 4.53 16.99
CA ILE A 133 -1.98 5.05 15.64
C ILE A 133 -3.50 4.98 15.42
N GLU A 134 -4.18 6.13 15.52
CA GLU A 134 -5.63 6.31 15.37
C GLU A 134 -6.06 6.25 13.89
N THR A 135 -5.26 6.84 13.00
CA THR A 135 -5.51 6.79 11.55
C THR A 135 -4.20 6.93 10.79
N ALA A 136 -3.86 5.94 9.96
CA ALA A 136 -2.67 5.99 9.13
C ALA A 136 -3.04 6.28 7.67
N TYR A 137 -2.46 7.32 7.07
CA TYR A 137 -2.66 7.68 5.67
C TYR A 137 -1.37 7.45 4.88
N GLY A 138 -1.39 6.52 3.93
CA GLY A 138 -0.21 5.99 3.27
C GLY A 138 -0.53 4.89 2.27
N PHE A 139 0.21 3.79 2.29
CA PHE A 139 -0.02 2.61 1.47
C PHE A 139 -0.50 1.45 2.34
N ASN A 140 -1.66 0.91 1.99
CA ASN A 140 -2.22 -0.29 2.59
C ASN A 140 -1.74 -1.52 1.78
N LEU A 141 -1.22 -2.50 2.50
CA LEU A 141 -0.69 -3.77 1.98
C LEU A 141 -1.69 -4.94 2.08
N ALA A 142 -2.92 -4.67 2.53
CA ALA A 142 -4.01 -5.64 2.67
C ALA A 142 -4.73 -5.94 1.36
#